data_AF-A0A4U6J2T7-F1
#
_entry.id   AF-A0A4U6J2T7-F1
#
_cell.length_a   1.000
_cell.length_b   1.000
_cell.length_c   1.000
_cell.angle_alpha   90.00
_cell.angle_beta   90.00
_cell.angle_gamma   90.00
#
_symmetry.space_group_name_H-M   'P 1'
#
loop_
_entity.id
_entity.type
_entity.pdbx_description
1 polymer ?
#
loop_
_entity_poly.entity_id
_entity_poly.type
_entity_poly.pdbx_seq_one_letter_code
_entity_poly.pdbx_strand_id
1 'polypeptide(L)' 'FLGRGDQYPIALEGALKLKEISYIHAEAYAAGELKHGPLALIDADMPVIVVAPNNELLEKLKSNIEEVRARGGQLY' A
#
# COMPACT_ATOMS: atom_id res chain seq x y z
N PHE A 1 -1.61 -0.12 -3.66
CA PHE A 1 -1.56 -1.31 -2.79
C PHE A 1 -0.27 -1.30 -1.96
N LEU A 2 -0.34 -1.74 -0.71
CA LEU A 2 0.82 -1.86 0.18
C LEU A 2 0.87 -3.24 0.81
N GLY A 3 2.06 -3.82 0.86
CA GLY A 3 2.31 -5.09 1.55
C GLY A 3 3.69 -5.10 2.19
N ARG A 4 3.89 -5.97 3.19
CA ARG A 4 5.18 -6.10 3.88
C ARG A 4 5.55 -7.56 4.05
N GLY A 5 6.83 -7.88 3.82
CA GLY A 5 7.31 -9.26 3.80
C GLY A 5 6.52 -10.08 2.77
N ASP A 6 6.01 -11.24 3.18
CA ASP A 6 5.27 -12.17 2.32
C ASP A 6 3.95 -11.59 1.78
N GLN A 7 3.45 -10.49 2.33
CA GLN A 7 2.27 -9.79 1.82
C GLN A 7 2.58 -8.88 0.62
N TYR A 8 3.85 -8.59 0.33
CA TYR A 8 4.22 -7.74 -0.80
C TYR A 8 3.90 -8.38 -2.17
N PRO A 9 4.23 -9.67 -2.42
CA PRO A 9 3.77 -10.37 -3.62
C PRO A 9 2.23 -10.36 -3.78
N ILE A 10 1.49 -10.48 -2.68
CA ILE A 10 0.01 -10.41 -2.70
C ILE A 10 -0.47 -9.00 -3.07
N ALA A 11 0.18 -7.96 -2.55
CA ALA A 11 -0.12 -6.57 -2.93
C ALA A 11 0.16 -6.31 -4.43
N LEU A 12 1.25 -6.86 -4.98
CA LEU A 12 1.59 -6.79 -6.40
C LEU A 12 0.50 -7.45 -7.27
N GLU A 13 0.07 -8.65 -6.88
CA GLU A 13 -1.00 -9.35 -7.57
C GLU A 13 -2.32 -8.57 -7.51
N GLY A 14 -2.68 -8.01 -6.36
CA GLY A 14 -3.86 -7.15 -6.21
C GLY A 14 -3.85 -5.95 -7.15
N ALA A 15 -2.71 -5.27 -7.28
CA ALA A 15 -2.55 -4.16 -8.23
C ALA A 15 -2.62 -4.63 -9.69
N LEU A 16 -2.02 -5.78 -10.02
CA LEU A 16 -2.10 -6.36 -11.35
C LEU A 16 -3.54 -6.68 -11.74
N LYS A 17 -4.28 -7.39 -10.87
CA LYS A 17 -5.67 -7.78 -11.14
C LYS A 17 -6.61 -6.59 -11.23
N LEU A 18 -6.39 -5.55 -10.41
CA LEU A 18 -7.18 -4.32 -10.53
C LEU A 18 -6.98 -3.70 -11.93
N LYS A 19 -5.73 -3.57 -12.39
CA LYS A 19 -5.45 -3.08 -13.76
C LYS A 19 -6.11 -3.90 -14.85
N GLU A 20 -6.03 -5.23 -14.74
CA GLU A 20 -6.57 -6.15 -15.75
C GLU A 20 -8.10 -6.11 -15.86
N ILE A 21 -8.79 -6.02 -14.72
CA ILE A 21 -10.25 -6.19 -14.67
C ILE A 21 -10.98 -4.85 -14.79
N SER A 22 -10.46 -3.78 -14.18
CA SER A 22 -11.14 -2.49 -14.13
C SER A 22 -10.56 -1.43 -15.07
N TYR A 23 -9.39 -1.68 -15.67
CA TYR A 23 -8.63 -0.68 -16.45
C TYR A 23 -8.24 0.57 -15.64
N ILE A 24 -8.28 0.49 -14.31
CA ILE A 24 -7.82 1.56 -13.41
C ILE A 24 -6.33 1.38 -13.15
N HIS A 25 -5.57 2.47 -13.24
CA HIS A 25 -4.16 2.46 -12.90
C HIS A 25 -3.97 2.02 -11.44
N ALA A 26 -3.09 1.05 -11.24
CA ALA A 26 -2.77 0.57 -9.91
C ALA A 26 -1.32 0.11 -9.80
N GLU A 27 -0.73 0.41 -8.66
CA GLU A 27 0.63 0.07 -8.30
C GLU A 27 0.67 -0.56 -6.91
N ALA A 28 1.72 -1.34 -6.67
CA ALA A 28 1.99 -1.91 -5.37
C ALA A 28 3.41 -1.58 -4.93
N TYR A 29 3.54 -1.27 -3.65
CA TYR A 29 4.82 -0.95 -3.03
C TYR A 29 5.04 -1.80 -1.79
N ALA A 30 6.29 -2.15 -1.54
CA ALA A 30 6.70 -2.66 -0.25
C ALA A 30 6.52 -1.52 0.76
N ALA A 31 5.78 -1.76 1.85
CA ALA A 31 5.42 -0.70 2.80
C ALA A 31 6.66 -0.01 3.41
N GLY A 32 7.79 -0.72 3.54
CA GLY A 32 9.05 -0.15 4.01
C GLY A 32 9.66 0.91 3.07
N GLU A 33 9.34 0.86 1.78
CA GLU A 33 9.94 1.73 0.75
C GLU A 33 9.17 3.04 0.54
N LEU A 34 8.07 3.23 1.27
CA LEU A 34 7.20 4.41 1.16
C LEU A 34 7.96 5.74 1.24
N LYS A 35 9.00 5.81 2.07
CA LYS A 35 9.83 7.02 2.27
C LYS A 35 10.78 7.34 1.14
N HIS A 36 10.98 6.43 0.20
CA HIS A 36 11.96 6.57 -0.89
C HIS A 36 11.34 7.09 -2.20
N GLY A 37 10.19 7.79 -2.11
CA GLY A 37 9.50 8.39 -3.26
C GLY A 37 7.98 8.19 -3.27
N PRO A 38 7.44 6.98 -3.02
CA PRO A 38 6.01 6.71 -3.18
C PRO A 38 5.10 7.57 -2.30
N LEU A 39 5.56 7.99 -1.12
CA LEU A 39 4.82 8.91 -0.25
C LEU A 39 4.53 10.28 -0.88
N ALA A 40 5.31 10.71 -1.86
CA ALA A 40 5.09 11.98 -2.55
C ALA A 40 3.86 11.95 -3.47
N LEU A 41 3.37 10.75 -3.82
CA LEU A 41 2.21 10.56 -4.68
C LEU A 41 0.90 10.45 -3.89
N ILE A 42 0.94 10.45 -2.55
CA ILE A 42 -0.24 10.28 -1.71
C ILE A 42 -0.92 11.62 -1.46
N ASP A 43 -2.21 11.68 -1.79
CA ASP A 43 -3.13 12.76 -1.46
C ASP A 43 -4.47 12.21 -0.95
N ALA A 44 -5.47 13.09 -0.78
CA ALA A 44 -6.78 12.74 -0.24
C ALA A 44 -7.66 11.89 -1.19
N ASP A 45 -7.33 11.86 -2.47
CA ASP A 45 -8.11 11.19 -3.51
C ASP A 45 -7.51 9.83 -3.89
N MET A 46 -6.28 9.53 -3.46
CA MET A 46 -5.63 8.26 -3.76
C MET A 46 -6.03 7.14 -2.77
N PRO A 47 -6.75 6.10 -3.23
CA PRO A 47 -7.07 4.94 -2.41
C PRO A 47 -5.85 4.04 -2.22
N VAL A 48 -5.61 3.63 -0.98
CA VAL A 48 -4.50 2.79 -0.56
C VAL A 48 -5.03 1.54 0.11
N ILE A 49 -4.97 0.43 -0.61
CA ILE A 49 -5.33 -0.91 -0.10
C ILE A 49 -4.11 -1.53 0.57
N VAL A 50 -4.25 -1.98 1.81
CA VAL A 50 -3.16 -2.52 2.62
C VAL A 50 -3.38 -4.00 2.94
N VAL A 51 -2.42 -4.84 2.58
CA VAL A 51 -2.43 -6.27 2.90
C VAL A 51 -1.63 -6.50 4.18
N ALA A 52 -2.34 -6.70 5.29
CA ALA A 52 -1.75 -6.80 6.61
C ALA A 52 -1.32 -8.24 6.95
N PRO A 53 -0.06 -8.47 7.35
CA PRO A 53 0.36 -9.78 7.85
C PRO A 53 -0.13 -9.99 9.29
N ASN A 54 -0.37 -11.25 9.66
CA ASN A 54 -0.64 -11.64 11.05
C ASN A 54 0.64 -12.10 11.76
N ASN A 55 1.64 -11.23 11.84
CA ASN A 55 2.92 -11.50 12.50
C ASN A 55 3.58 -10.19 13.00
N GLU A 56 4.84 -10.27 13.46
CA GLU A 56 5.62 -9.14 14.00
C GLU A 56 5.77 -7.95 13.03
N LEU A 57 5.58 -8.16 11.72
CA LEU A 57 5.63 -7.08 10.73
C LEU A 57 4.39 -6.18 10.76
N LEU A 58 3.30 -6.60 11.44
CA LEU A 58 2.08 -5.82 11.57
C LEU A 58 2.34 -4.47 12.24
N GLU A 59 3.12 -4.44 13.32
CA GLU A 59 3.44 -3.19 14.02
C GLU A 59 4.25 -2.24 13.14
N LYS A 60 5.20 -2.79 12.37
CA LYS A 60 5.97 -1.97 11.43
C LYS A 60 5.11 -1.48 10.27
N LEU A 61 4.12 -2.28 9.82
CA LEU A 61 3.16 -1.88 8.81
C LEU A 61 2.21 -0.77 9.32
N LYS A 62 1.73 -0.85 10.57
CA LYS A 62 0.94 0.23 11.19
C LYS A 62 1.65 1.57 11.15
N SER A 63 2.96 1.60 11.45
CA SER A 63 3.75 2.82 11.31
C SER A 63 3.72 3.39 9.89
N ASN A 64 3.76 2.53 8.86
CA ASN A 64 3.64 2.96 7.46
C ASN A 64 2.23 3.46 7.13
N ILE A 65 1.19 2.83 7.67
CA ILE A 65 -0.22 3.24 7.50
C ILE A 65 -0.44 4.65 8.07
N GLU A 66 0.11 4.96 9.25
CA GLU A 66 -0.01 6.31 9.83
C GLU A 66 0.67 7.38 8.98
N GLU A 67 1.77 7.06 8.29
CA GLU A 67 2.43 7.98 7.36
C GLU A 67 1.59 8.29 6.12
N VAL A 68 0.80 7.32 5.66
CA VAL A 68 -0.19 7.50 4.58
C VAL A 68 -1.35 8.35 5.07
N ARG A 69 -1.90 8.03 6.25
CA ARG A 69 -3.02 8.76 6.85
C ARG A 69 -2.67 10.23 7.09
N ALA A 70 -1.46 10.51 7.57
CA ALA A 70 -0.98 11.87 7.82
C ALA A 70 -0.95 12.75 6.55
N ARG A 71 -0.96 12.15 5.35
CA ARG A 71 -1.00 12.84 4.06
C ARG A 71 -2.38 12.87 3.41
N GLY A 72 -3.40 12.34 4.09
CA GLY A 72 -4.79 12.34 3.64
C GLY A 72 -5.22 11.09 2.87
N GLY A 73 -4.33 10.14 2.61
CA GLY A 73 -4.65 8.93 1.84
C GLY A 73 -5.81 8.13 2.43
N GLN A 74 -6.71 7.65 1.57
CA GLN A 74 -7.84 6.80 1.97
C GLN A 74 -7.39 5.36 2.13
N LEU A 75 -7.51 4.81 3.33
CA LEU A 75 -6.96 3.50 3.69
C LEU A 75 -8.04 2.41 3.74
N TYR A 76 -7.75 1.26 3.13
CA TYR A 76 -8.59 0.07 3.07
C TYR A 76 -7.82 -1.19 3.44
#